data_AF-A0A3D6CKI4-F1
#
_entry.id   AF-A0A3D6CKI4-F1
#
_cell.length_a   1.000
_cell.length_b   1.000
_cell.length_c   1.000
_cell.angle_alpha   90.00
_cell.angle_beta   90.00
_cell.angle_gamma   90.00
#
_symmetry.space_group_name_H-M   'P 1'
#
loop_
_entity.id
_entity.type
_entity.pdbx_description
1 polymer ?
#
loop_
_entity_poly.entity_id
_entity_poly.type
_entity_poly.pdbx_seq_one_letter_code
_entity_poly.pdbx_strand_id
1 'polypeptide(L)' 'NNYPGSTAWLITSDTDALKAVGLRTSRRIALKNADLNCKFVKYDLYEGTRKFKEPKEDTDAI' A
#
# COMPACT_ATOMS: atom_id res chain seq x y z
N ASN A 1 16.56 -14.68 4.40
CA ASN A 1 16.45 -13.30 3.86
C ASN A 1 15.00 -12.93 3.66
N ASN A 2 14.34 -12.50 4.74
CA ASN A 2 13.04 -11.86 4.72
C ASN A 2 13.29 -10.52 5.44
N TYR A 3 12.80 -9.38 4.95
CA TYR A 3 13.02 -8.06 5.59
C TYR A 3 11.78 -7.60 6.34
N PRO A 4 11.45 -8.24 7.46
CA PRO A 4 10.31 -7.86 8.25
C PRO A 4 10.53 -6.53 8.99
N GLY A 5 9.44 -5.78 9.16
CA GLY A 5 9.47 -4.48 9.83
C GLY A 5 10.16 -3.39 9.02
N SER A 6 10.59 -3.68 7.79
CA SER A 6 11.22 -2.70 6.90
C SER A 6 10.19 -1.89 6.14
N THR A 7 10.56 -0.68 5.76
CA THR A 7 9.75 0.15 4.86
C THR A 7 10.34 0.08 3.45
N ALA A 8 9.51 -0.23 2.46
CA ALA A 8 9.85 -0.08 1.05
C ALA A 8 9.15 1.14 0.46
N TRP A 9 9.89 1.92 -0.31
CA TRP A 9 9.37 3.04 -1.07
C TRP A 9 9.48 2.75 -2.55
N LEU A 10 8.39 2.96 -3.29
CA LEU A 10 8.32 2.70 -4.72
C LEU A 10 7.83 3.95 -5.45
N ILE A 11 8.52 4.32 -6.52
CA ILE A 11 8.12 5.38 -7.45
C ILE A 11 7.73 4.71 -8.76
N THR A 12 6.50 4.94 -9.22
CA THR A 12 6.00 4.42 -10.50
C THR A 12 5.13 5.45 -11.20
N SER A 13 5.24 5.56 -12.52
CA SER A 13 4.28 6.29 -13.36
C SER A 13 3.04 5.46 -13.68
N ASP A 14 3.17 4.13 -13.65
CA ASP A 14 2.07 3.21 -13.89
C ASP A 14 1.29 2.94 -12.60
N THR A 15 0.00 3.28 -12.64
CA THR A 15 -0.91 3.09 -11.51
C THR A 15 -1.50 1.69 -11.43
N ASP A 16 -1.52 0.95 -12.52
CA ASP A 16 -2.03 -0.43 -12.56
C ASP A 16 -1.00 -1.42 -12.03
N ALA A 17 0.30 -1.17 -12.28
CA ALA A 17 1.39 -1.92 -11.66
C ALA A 17 1.31 -1.95 -10.12
N LEU A 18 0.73 -0.94 -9.48
CA LEU A 18 0.53 -0.91 -8.02
C LEU A 18 -0.43 -2.01 -7.53
N LYS A 19 -1.38 -2.46 -8.36
CA LYS A 19 -2.32 -3.55 -8.02
C LYS A 19 -1.60 -4.90 -8.02
N ALA A 20 -0.60 -5.08 -8.88
CA ALA A 20 0.18 -6.31 -8.98
C ALA A 20 1.03 -6.59 -7.73
N VAL A 21 1.40 -5.55 -6.97
CA VAL A 21 2.19 -5.70 -5.73
C VAL A 21 1.40 -6.42 -4.63
N GLY A 22 0.08 -6.36 -4.63
CA GLY A 22 -0.79 -7.08 -3.68
C GLY A 22 -0.68 -6.64 -2.21
N LEU A 23 0.21 -5.70 -1.89
CA LEU A 23 0.36 -5.11 -0.55
C LEU A 23 -0.45 -3.83 -0.41
N ARG A 24 -0.98 -3.61 0.80
CA ARG A 24 -1.63 -2.34 1.14
C ARG A 24 -0.59 -1.23 1.23
N THR A 25 -0.76 -0.18 0.43
CA THR A 25 0.04 1.05 0.55
C THR A 25 -0.35 1.81 1.81
N SER A 26 0.63 2.17 2.64
CA SER A 26 0.40 2.99 3.85
C SER A 26 0.34 4.48 3.53
N ARG A 27 1.09 4.92 2.52
CA ARG A 27 1.07 6.31 2.04
C ARG A 27 1.16 6.31 0.51
N ARG A 28 0.46 7.27 -0.11
CA ARG A 28 0.50 7.51 -1.56
C ARG A 28 0.59 9.01 -1.79
N ILE A 29 1.64 9.44 -2.49
CA ILE A 29 1.92 10.85 -2.80
C ILE A 29 1.97 10.97 -4.32
N ALA A 30 1.19 11.91 -4.88
CA ALA A 30 1.28 12.24 -6.29
C ALA A 30 2.49 13.16 -6.51
N LEU A 31 3.37 12.80 -7.44
CA LEU A 31 4.58 13.54 -7.78
C LEU A 31 4.66 13.72 -9.29
N LYS A 32 5.38 14.75 -9.73
CA LYS A 32 5.72 14.93 -11.14
C LYS A 32 7.23 14.74 -11.29
N ASN A 33 7.66 13.66 -11.94
CA ASN A 33 9.05 13.46 -12.31
C ASN A 33 9.31 14.20 -13.63
N ALA A 34 9.63 15.50 -13.51
CA ALA A 34 9.61 16.46 -14.61
C ALA A 34 8.22 16.57 -15.26
N ASP A 35 8.05 16.04 -16.47
CA ASP A 35 6.74 16.04 -17.14
C ASP A 35 5.94 14.75 -16.92
N LEU A 36 6.52 13.74 -16.28
CA LEU A 36 5.88 12.46 -16.05
C LEU A 36 5.11 12.45 -14.72
N ASN A 37 3.82 12.13 -14.78
CA ASN A 37 3.01 11.92 -13.58
C ASN A 37 3.38 10.59 -12.93
N CYS A 38 3.84 10.65 -11.68
CA CYS A 38 4.27 9.51 -10.89
C CYS A 38 3.55 9.45 -9.54
N LYS A 39 3.54 8.27 -8.95
CA LYS A 39 3.09 8.04 -7.58
C LYS A 39 4.26 7.51 -6.76
N PHE A 40 4.50 8.15 -5.63
CA PHE A 40 5.41 7.67 -4.61
C PHE A 40 4.60 6.99 -3.52
N VAL A 41 4.76 5.67 -3.43
CA VAL A 41 4.01 4.84 -2.50
C VAL A 41 4.95 4.25 -1.45
N LYS A 42 4.43 4.19 -0.23
CA LYS A 42 5.10 3.55 0.91
C LYS A 42 4.43 2.21 1.17
N TYR A 43 5.22 1.16 1.24
CA TYR A 43 4.83 -0.16 1.70
C TYR A 43 5.53 -0.46 3.02
N ASP A 44 4.75 -0.82 4.04
CA ASP A 44 5.29 -1.35 5.28
C ASP A 44 5.36 -2.87 5.13
N LEU A 45 6.59 -3.41 5.10
CA LEU A 45 6.84 -4.85 5.03
C LEU A 45 6.67 -5.43 6.44
N TYR A 46 5.79 -6.42 6.58
CA TYR A 46 5.49 -7.05 7.86
C TYR A 46 5.67 -8.57 7.78
N GLU A 47 5.88 -9.18 8.93
CA GLU A 47 5.91 -10.65 9.07
C GLU A 47 4.49 -11.21 8.98
N GLY A 48 4.31 -12.27 8.19
CA GLY A 48 3.04 -12.97 8.04
C GLY A 48 2.06 -12.30 7.08
N THR A 49 0.78 -12.67 7.16
CA THR A 49 -0.31 -12.09 6.36
C THR A 49 -1.21 -11.21 7.23
N ARG A 50 -1.50 -10.00 6.75
CA ARG A 50 -2.48 -9.14 7.40
C ARG A 50 -3.85 -9.68 6.99
N LYS A 51 -4.41 -10.60 7.79
CA LYS A 51 -5.81 -11.00 7.64
C LYS A 51 -6.64 -9.72 7.61
N PHE A 52 -7.32 -9.46 6.49
CA PHE A 52 -8.28 -8.37 6.42
C PHE A 52 -9.26 -8.60 7.57
N LYS A 53 -9.28 -7.71 8.57
CA LYS A 53 -10.33 -7.76 9.58
C LYS A 53 -11.64 -7.64 8.81
N GLU A 54 -12.50 -8.64 8.94
CA GLU A 54 -13.87 -8.54 8.47
C GLU A 54 -14.47 -7.24 9.02
N PRO A 55 -15.22 -6.48 8.20
CA PRO A 55 -15.93 -5.33 8.71
C PRO A 55 -16.84 -5.85 9.82
N LYS A 56 -16.66 -5.34 11.05
CA LYS A 56 -17.60 -5.61 12.12
C LYS A 56 -18.93 -4.99 11.67
N GLU A 57 -19.94 -5.82 11.48
CA GLU A 57 -21.32 -5.33 11.41
C GLU A 57 -21.62 -4.67 12.75
N ASP A 58 -21.83 -3.36 12.74
CA ASP A 58 -22.30 -2.60 13.89
C ASP A 58 -23.77 -2.98 14.12
N THR A 59 -24.01 -4.13 14.78
CA THR A 59 -25.31 -4.49 15.37
C THR A 59 -25.52 -3.69 16.64
N ASP A 60 -25.67 -2.37 16.53
CA ASP A 60 -26.11 -1.48 17.61
C ASP A 60 -27.09 -0.44 17.03
N ALA A 61 -28.23 -0.91 16.55
CA ALA A 61 -29.42 -0.09 16.34
C ALA A 61 -30.64 -0.90 16.79
N ILE A 62 -31.00 -0.68 18.06
CA ILE A 62 -32.25 -1.09 18.71
C ILE A 62 -33.40 -0.30 18.09
#